data_AF-A0A837IS05-F1
#
_entry.id   AF-A0A837IS05-F1
#
_cell.length_a   1.000
_cell.length_b   1.000
_cell.length_c   1.000
_cell.angle_alpha   90.00
_cell.angle_beta   90.00
_cell.angle_gamma   90.00
#
_symmetry.space_group_name_H-M   'P 1'
#
loop_
_entity.id
_entity.type
_entity.pdbx_description
1 polymer ?
#
loop_
_entity_poly.entity_id
_entity_poly.type
_entity_poly.pdbx_seq_one_letter_code
_entity_poly.pdbx_strand_id
1 'polypeptide(L)'
;MKYDIEKEEQQFMNFINDQYNVYKEIDNIYRDYVKLPLLLSDALFTLSKHAGMYAMMRLTNEELENGQEEVDYNDEGNWELVVAVHNKLIDFLSDTVGPHYDQRAVDIDAEDDEDFAKNVIAIVDATFSQALGIGPAEEDDSEQNGGMSLVKHDDEN
;
A
#
# COMPACT_ATOMS: atom_id res chain seq x y z
N MET A 1 -22.37 14.36 7.10
CA MET A 1 -21.49 13.19 6.93
C MET A 1 -20.38 13.65 6.03
N LYS A 2 -19.12 13.55 6.48
CA LYS A 2 -17.95 14.11 5.79
C LYS A 2 -17.64 13.35 4.49
N TYR A 3 -17.85 12.04 4.51
CA TYR A 3 -17.67 11.15 3.38
C TYR A 3 -19.00 10.48 2.98
N ASP A 4 -19.12 10.12 1.70
CA ASP A 4 -20.10 9.15 1.24
C ASP A 4 -19.49 7.75 1.36
N ILE A 5 -19.76 7.09 2.48
CA ILE A 5 -19.08 5.84 2.86
C ILE A 5 -19.31 4.73 1.84
N GLU A 6 -20.52 4.57 1.30
CA GLU A 6 -20.80 3.53 0.29
C GLU A 6 -19.96 3.74 -0.97
N LYS A 7 -19.81 5.00 -1.40
CA LYS A 7 -18.97 5.35 -2.53
C LYS A 7 -17.48 5.15 -2.25
N GLU A 8 -17.00 5.54 -1.07
CA GLU A 8 -15.61 5.34 -0.66
C GLU A 8 -15.24 3.86 -0.56
N GLU A 9 -16.13 3.03 -0.02
CA GLU A 9 -15.97 1.58 -0.03
C GLU A 9 -15.82 1.04 -1.46
N GLN A 10 -16.66 1.50 -2.39
CA GLN A 10 -16.57 1.07 -3.79
C GLN A 10 -15.27 1.52 -4.46
N GLN A 11 -14.85 2.77 -4.22
CA GLN A 11 -13.60 3.30 -4.76
C GLN A 11 -12.38 2.57 -4.21
N PHE A 12 -12.36 2.33 -2.90
CA PHE A 12 -11.33 1.54 -2.25
C PHE A 12 -11.28 0.11 -2.81
N MET A 13 -12.43 -0.55 -2.98
CA MET A 13 -12.46 -1.89 -3.54
C MET A 13 -11.95 -1.93 -4.98
N ASN A 14 -12.25 -0.94 -5.81
CA ASN A 14 -11.69 -0.84 -7.15
C ASN A 14 -10.16 -0.69 -7.09
N PHE A 15 -9.68 0.25 -6.26
CA PHE A 15 -8.25 0.50 -6.06
C PHE A 15 -7.50 -0.76 -5.60
N ILE A 16 -7.97 -1.44 -4.56
CA ILE A 16 -7.26 -2.60 -4.00
C ILE A 16 -7.30 -3.81 -4.93
N ASN A 17 -8.36 -3.96 -5.73
CA ASN A 17 -8.43 -4.97 -6.79
C ASN A 17 -7.37 -4.72 -7.87
N ASP A 18 -7.21 -3.48 -8.30
CA ASP A 18 -6.20 -3.11 -9.28
C ASP A 18 -4.79 -3.37 -8.74
N GLN A 19 -4.53 -3.01 -7.48
CA GLN A 19 -3.26 -3.32 -6.80
C GLN A 19 -2.99 -4.84 -6.73
N TYR A 20 -4.01 -5.63 -6.41
CA TYR A 20 -3.88 -7.09 -6.39
C TYR A 20 -3.65 -7.68 -7.78
N ASN A 21 -4.28 -7.12 -8.82
CA ASN A 21 -4.05 -7.55 -10.20
C ASN A 21 -2.62 -7.28 -10.65
N VAL A 22 -2.07 -6.11 -10.30
CA VAL A 22 -0.65 -5.82 -10.52
C VAL A 22 0.21 -6.84 -9.80
N TYR A 23 -0.02 -7.08 -8.51
CA TYR A 23 0.75 -8.08 -7.75
C TYR A 23 0.72 -9.47 -8.44
N LYS A 24 -0.45 -9.93 -8.88
CA LYS A 24 -0.57 -11.22 -9.59
C LYS A 24 0.23 -11.25 -10.89
N GLU A 25 0.27 -10.15 -11.63
CA GLU A 25 1.07 -10.05 -12.85
C GLU A 25 2.56 -10.20 -12.52
N ILE A 26 3.02 -9.56 -11.45
CA ILE A 26 4.40 -9.71 -10.95
C ILE A 26 4.67 -11.15 -10.54
N ASP A 27 3.81 -11.76 -9.71
CA ASP A 27 3.96 -13.16 -9.29
C ASP A 27 4.05 -14.11 -10.50
N ASN A 28 3.21 -13.89 -11.52
CA ASN A 28 3.27 -14.68 -12.76
C ASN A 28 4.61 -14.52 -13.49
N ILE A 29 5.16 -13.31 -13.59
CA ILE A 29 6.48 -13.07 -14.20
C ILE A 29 7.56 -13.84 -13.42
N TYR A 30 7.55 -13.82 -12.10
CA TYR A 30 8.54 -14.53 -11.30
C TYR A 30 8.42 -16.04 -11.46
N ARG A 31 7.19 -16.57 -11.45
CA ARG A 31 6.94 -17.99 -11.70
C ARG A 31 7.39 -18.40 -13.11
N ASP A 32 7.17 -17.56 -14.11
CA ASP A 32 7.47 -17.89 -15.50
C ASP A 32 8.97 -17.83 -15.81
N TYR A 33 9.68 -16.82 -15.29
CA TYR A 33 11.08 -16.57 -15.65
C TYR A 33 12.07 -17.02 -14.57
N VAL A 34 11.74 -16.85 -13.30
CA VAL A 34 12.62 -17.16 -12.15
C VAL A 34 12.28 -18.53 -11.55
N LYS A 35 11.10 -19.09 -11.87
CA LYS A 35 10.57 -20.36 -11.32
C LYS A 35 10.39 -20.31 -9.80
N LEU A 36 10.22 -19.11 -9.24
CA LEU A 36 9.97 -18.89 -7.82
C LEU A 36 8.62 -18.15 -7.67
N PRO A 37 7.71 -18.64 -6.82
CA PRO A 37 6.50 -17.89 -6.48
C PRO A 37 6.80 -16.78 -5.46
N LEU A 38 6.09 -15.65 -5.54
CA LEU A 38 6.08 -14.65 -4.48
C LEU A 38 5.27 -15.14 -3.26
N LEU A 39 5.59 -14.61 -2.08
CA LEU A 39 5.05 -15.09 -0.81
C LEU A 39 3.69 -14.46 -0.48
N LEU A 40 2.87 -15.21 0.27
CA LEU A 40 1.61 -14.68 0.81
C LEU A 40 1.86 -13.50 1.74
N SER A 41 2.89 -13.60 2.58
CA SER A 41 3.37 -12.55 3.47
C SER A 41 3.62 -11.24 2.71
N ASP A 42 4.27 -11.32 1.54
CA ASP A 42 4.53 -10.15 0.69
C ASP A 42 3.24 -9.49 0.19
N ALA A 43 2.28 -10.25 -0.34
CA ALA A 43 1.02 -9.65 -0.78
C ALA A 43 0.23 -9.05 0.36
N LEU A 44 0.16 -9.74 1.51
CA LEU A 44 -0.52 -9.21 2.69
C LEU A 44 0.09 -7.88 3.12
N PHE A 45 1.43 -7.80 3.13
CA PHE A 45 2.15 -6.58 3.48
C PHE A 45 1.91 -5.47 2.46
N THR A 46 2.10 -5.74 1.17
CA THR A 46 1.93 -4.75 0.09
C THR A 46 0.50 -4.21 0.03
N LEU A 47 -0.51 -5.09 0.07
CA LEU A 47 -1.91 -4.68 0.00
C LEU A 47 -2.32 -3.88 1.24
N SER A 48 -1.86 -4.29 2.43
CA SER A 48 -2.13 -3.53 3.67
C SER A 48 -1.49 -2.15 3.64
N LYS A 49 -0.25 -2.05 3.16
CA LYS A 49 0.44 -0.77 2.96
C LYS A 49 -0.33 0.16 2.02
N HIS A 50 -0.75 -0.36 0.86
CA HIS A 50 -1.48 0.44 -0.13
C HIS A 50 -2.86 0.85 0.37
N ALA A 51 -3.54 0.02 1.16
CA ALA A 51 -4.81 0.39 1.78
C ALA A 51 -4.65 1.52 2.82
N GLY A 52 -3.61 1.46 3.66
CA GLY A 52 -3.27 2.54 4.57
C GLY A 52 -2.95 3.84 3.83
N MET A 53 -2.19 3.75 2.73
CA MET A 53 -1.87 4.90 1.88
C MET A 53 -3.12 5.51 1.22
N TYR A 54 -4.04 4.68 0.71
CA TYR A 54 -5.31 5.14 0.16
C TYR A 54 -6.10 5.96 1.20
N ALA A 55 -6.26 5.42 2.41
CA ALA A 55 -6.98 6.09 3.48
C ALA A 55 -6.33 7.45 3.79
N MET A 56 -5.02 7.47 4.01
CA MET A 56 -4.29 8.70 4.30
C MET A 56 -4.39 9.73 3.18
N MET A 57 -4.24 9.33 1.93
CA MET A 57 -4.37 10.24 0.79
C MET A 57 -5.79 10.81 0.67
N ARG A 58 -6.83 10.01 0.94
CA ARG A 58 -8.21 10.52 0.94
C ARG A 58 -8.44 11.52 2.07
N LEU A 59 -7.99 11.21 3.29
CA LEU A 59 -8.07 12.14 4.43
C LEU A 59 -7.35 13.44 4.11
N THR A 60 -6.08 13.36 3.69
CA THR A 60 -5.28 14.53 3.32
C THR A 60 -5.93 15.36 2.22
N ASN A 61 -6.44 14.72 1.16
CA ASN A 61 -7.06 15.45 0.05
C ASN A 61 -8.33 16.18 0.49
N GLU A 62 -9.16 15.54 1.33
CA GLU A 62 -10.37 16.17 1.89
C GLU A 62 -10.02 17.39 2.75
N GLU A 63 -9.01 17.29 3.63
CA GLU A 63 -8.59 18.41 4.47
C GLU A 63 -8.01 19.57 3.65
N LEU A 64 -7.23 19.26 2.60
CA LEU A 64 -6.70 20.27 1.67
C LEU A 64 -7.81 20.99 0.90
N GLU A 65 -8.81 20.25 0.40
CA GLU A 65 -9.98 20.81 -0.28
C GLU A 65 -10.80 21.72 0.65
N ASN A 66 -10.83 21.40 1.94
CA ASN A 66 -11.46 22.21 2.98
C ASN A 66 -10.57 23.35 3.51
N GLY A 67 -9.37 23.53 2.95
CA GLY A 67 -8.45 24.61 3.29
C GLY A 67 -7.72 24.44 4.62
N GLN A 68 -7.71 23.24 5.19
CA GLN A 68 -6.95 22.92 6.41
C GLN A 68 -5.46 22.68 6.08
N GLU A 69 -4.62 22.92 7.08
CA GLU A 69 -3.15 22.72 7.00
C GLU A 69 -2.71 21.39 7.64
N GLU A 70 -3.58 20.77 8.43
CA GLU A 70 -3.32 19.53 9.17
C GLU A 70 -4.52 18.59 9.11
N VAL A 71 -4.27 17.29 9.20
CA VAL A 71 -5.31 16.26 9.33
C VAL A 71 -5.66 16.07 10.80
N ASP A 72 -6.92 16.32 11.18
CA ASP A 72 -7.40 15.96 12.52
C ASP A 72 -7.77 14.47 12.58
N TYR A 73 -6.95 13.69 13.26
CA TYR A 73 -7.17 12.27 13.47
C TYR A 73 -8.26 11.95 14.50
N ASN A 74 -8.75 12.95 15.26
CA ASN A 74 -9.86 12.78 16.20
C ASN A 74 -11.23 13.12 15.57
N ASP A 75 -11.25 13.56 14.30
CA ASP A 75 -12.49 13.80 13.56
C ASP A 75 -13.25 12.48 13.35
N GLU A 76 -14.51 12.45 13.81
CA GLU A 76 -15.38 11.26 13.77
C GLU A 76 -15.63 10.79 12.33
N GLY A 77 -15.74 11.70 11.36
CA GLY A 77 -15.88 11.36 9.95
C GLY A 77 -14.60 10.75 9.37
N ASN A 78 -13.43 11.25 9.75
CA ASN A 78 -12.13 10.67 9.36
C ASN A 78 -12.00 9.24 9.91
N TRP A 79 -12.42 9.03 11.16
CA TRP A 79 -12.44 7.71 11.77
C TRP A 79 -13.40 6.74 11.06
N GLU A 80 -14.61 7.20 10.71
CA GLU A 80 -15.58 6.39 9.95
C GLU A 80 -15.01 5.88 8.62
N LEU A 81 -14.30 6.73 7.87
CA LEU A 81 -13.64 6.33 6.63
C LEU A 81 -12.56 5.27 6.86
N VAL A 82 -11.69 5.49 7.85
CA VAL A 82 -10.60 4.55 8.18
C VAL A 82 -11.16 3.17 8.54
N VAL A 83 -12.23 3.12 9.35
CA VAL A 83 -12.89 1.88 9.71
C VAL A 83 -13.51 1.19 8.49
N ALA A 84 -14.17 1.94 7.60
CA ALA A 84 -14.77 1.38 6.39
C ALA A 84 -13.70 0.75 5.48
N VAL A 85 -12.59 1.47 5.23
CA VAL A 85 -11.45 0.95 4.45
C VAL A 85 -10.85 -0.29 5.12
N HIS A 86 -10.64 -0.26 6.43
CA HIS A 86 -10.09 -1.39 7.18
C HIS A 86 -10.96 -2.65 7.06
N ASN A 87 -12.28 -2.52 7.21
CA ASN A 87 -13.20 -3.65 7.10
C ASN A 87 -13.18 -4.23 5.68
N LYS A 88 -13.21 -3.38 4.64
CA LYS A 88 -13.11 -3.84 3.26
C LYS A 88 -11.78 -4.50 2.93
N LEU A 89 -10.69 -4.03 3.53
CA LEU A 89 -9.40 -4.69 3.39
C LEU A 89 -9.46 -6.10 4.00
N ILE A 90 -9.99 -6.25 5.21
CA ILE A 90 -10.12 -7.58 5.85
C ILE A 90 -10.96 -8.51 4.97
N ASP A 91 -12.10 -8.04 4.49
CA ASP A 91 -12.97 -8.82 3.59
C ASP A 91 -12.21 -9.24 2.32
N PHE A 92 -11.50 -8.30 1.69
CA PHE A 92 -10.70 -8.57 0.49
C PHE A 92 -9.59 -9.60 0.74
N LEU A 93 -8.85 -9.46 1.85
CA LEU A 93 -7.79 -10.40 2.23
C LEU A 93 -8.36 -11.80 2.53
N SER A 94 -9.50 -11.88 3.22
CA SER A 94 -10.18 -13.13 3.54
C SER A 94 -10.72 -13.83 2.30
N ASP A 95 -11.42 -13.11 1.43
CA ASP A 95 -12.23 -13.69 0.36
C ASP A 95 -11.47 -13.84 -0.95
N THR A 96 -10.47 -12.98 -1.18
CA THR A 96 -9.72 -12.94 -2.45
C THR A 96 -8.30 -13.46 -2.26
N VAL A 97 -7.56 -12.93 -1.29
CA VAL A 97 -6.14 -13.29 -1.12
C VAL A 97 -6.04 -14.69 -0.53
N GLY A 98 -6.63 -14.94 0.64
CA GLY A 98 -6.52 -16.21 1.37
C GLY A 98 -6.75 -17.49 0.53
N PRO A 99 -7.82 -17.59 -0.27
CA PRO A 99 -8.13 -18.80 -1.04
C PRO A 99 -7.20 -19.05 -2.24
N HIS A 100 -6.53 -18.02 -2.75
CA HIS A 100 -5.74 -18.08 -3.98
C HIS A 100 -4.25 -18.29 -3.74
N TYR A 101 -3.81 -18.39 -2.48
CA TYR A 101 -2.40 -18.61 -2.18
C TYR A 101 -2.00 -20.08 -2.10
N ASP A 102 -0.90 -20.40 -2.78
CA ASP A 102 -0.27 -21.71 -2.73
C ASP A 102 0.50 -21.85 -1.41
N GLN A 103 0.08 -22.75 -0.53
CA GLN A 103 0.80 -23.11 0.70
C GLN A 103 2.22 -23.64 0.46
N ARG A 104 2.58 -23.95 -0.80
CA ARG A 104 3.92 -24.34 -1.22
C ARG A 104 4.82 -23.16 -1.58
N ALA A 105 4.31 -21.93 -1.55
CA ALA A 105 5.18 -20.75 -1.52
C ALA A 105 5.99 -20.84 -0.22
N VAL A 106 7.22 -21.32 -0.34
CA VAL A 106 8.15 -21.46 0.77
C VAL A 106 8.46 -20.05 1.24
N ASP A 107 7.93 -19.61 2.39
CA ASP A 107 8.56 -18.53 3.14
C ASP A 107 10.02 -18.95 3.27
N ILE A 108 10.91 -18.28 2.53
CA ILE A 108 12.34 -18.55 2.66
C ILE A 108 12.64 -18.12 4.09
N ASP A 109 12.92 -19.08 4.97
CA ASP A 109 13.33 -18.80 6.34
C ASP A 109 14.49 -17.81 6.26
N ALA A 110 14.23 -16.57 6.68
CA ALA A 110 15.20 -15.48 6.63
C ALA A 110 16.46 -15.78 7.45
N GLU A 111 16.43 -16.83 8.27
CA GLU A 111 17.55 -17.29 9.09
C GLU A 111 18.74 -17.83 8.27
N ASP A 112 18.54 -18.33 7.05
CA ASP A 112 19.63 -18.98 6.29
C ASP A 112 20.21 -18.16 5.12
N ASP A 113 19.54 -17.09 4.65
CA ASP A 113 20.13 -16.24 3.59
C ASP A 113 19.46 -14.86 3.49
N GLU A 114 19.46 -14.12 4.60
CA GLU A 114 18.96 -12.73 4.68
C GLU A 114 19.58 -11.83 3.59
N ASP A 115 20.83 -12.11 3.19
CA ASP A 115 21.54 -11.43 2.11
C ASP A 115 20.97 -11.77 0.73
N PHE A 116 20.53 -13.01 0.49
CA PHE A 116 19.89 -13.38 -0.77
C PHE A 116 18.52 -12.69 -0.90
N ALA A 117 17.71 -12.71 0.15
CA ALA A 117 16.42 -12.04 0.16
C ALA A 117 16.55 -10.52 -0.04
N LYS A 118 17.49 -9.87 0.67
CA LYS A 118 17.79 -8.43 0.50
C LYS A 118 18.26 -8.11 -0.91
N ASN A 119 19.13 -8.93 -1.50
CA ASN A 119 19.62 -8.71 -2.86
C ASN A 119 18.51 -8.88 -3.92
N VAL A 120 17.64 -9.88 -3.75
CA VAL A 120 16.51 -10.08 -4.67
C VAL A 120 15.53 -8.93 -4.55
N ILE A 121 15.12 -8.53 -3.35
CA ILE A 121 14.20 -7.41 -3.13
C ILE A 121 14.81 -6.10 -3.69
N ALA A 122 16.09 -5.84 -3.46
CA ALA A 122 16.75 -4.64 -3.97
C ALA A 122 16.82 -4.58 -5.50
N ILE A 123 17.09 -5.70 -6.18
CA ILE A 123 17.10 -5.77 -7.65
C ILE A 123 15.71 -5.50 -8.21
N VAL A 124 14.68 -6.00 -7.52
CA VAL A 124 13.29 -5.91 -7.92
C VAL A 124 12.78 -4.49 -7.73
N ASP A 125 13.00 -3.90 -6.56
CA ASP A 125 12.66 -2.51 -6.27
C ASP A 125 13.37 -1.55 -7.23
N ALA A 126 14.64 -1.82 -7.56
CA ALA A 126 15.37 -1.02 -8.56
C ALA A 126 14.74 -1.13 -9.95
N THR A 127 14.32 -2.32 -10.36
CA THR A 127 13.68 -2.55 -11.67
C THR A 127 12.31 -1.89 -11.74
N PHE A 128 11.52 -1.98 -10.66
CA PHE A 128 10.21 -1.33 -10.55
C PHE A 128 10.32 0.20 -10.52
N SER A 129 11.23 0.74 -9.71
CA SER A 129 11.48 2.17 -9.60
C SER A 129 11.92 2.74 -10.95
N GLN A 130 12.77 2.01 -11.69
CA GLN A 130 13.23 2.40 -13.02
C GLN A 130 12.11 2.34 -14.09
N ALA A 131 11.20 1.36 -14.01
CA ALA A 131 10.04 1.28 -14.89
C ALA A 131 9.00 2.37 -14.61
N LEU A 132 8.88 2.80 -13.34
CA LEU A 132 7.95 3.84 -12.89
C LEU A 132 8.55 5.26 -12.94
N GLY A 133 9.85 5.40 -13.23
CA GLY A 133 10.54 6.70 -13.28
C GLY A 133 10.75 7.35 -11.91
N ILE A 134 10.67 6.58 -10.83
CA ILE A 134 10.84 7.05 -9.45
C ILE A 134 12.30 6.78 -9.06
N GLY A 135 13.03 7.81 -8.59
CA GLY A 135 14.40 7.65 -8.09
C GLY A 135 14.41 6.88 -6.75
N PRO A 136 15.53 6.23 -6.38
CA PRO A 136 15.61 5.50 -5.12
C PRO A 136 15.34 6.46 -3.95
N ALA A 137 14.52 6.02 -3.00
CA ALA A 137 14.27 6.77 -1.78
C ALA A 137 15.56 6.79 -0.94
N GLU A 138 16.09 7.99 -0.69
CA GLU A 138 17.13 8.18 0.33
C GLU A 138 16.51 7.92 1.70
N GLU A 139 17.16 7.09 2.52
CA GLU A 139 16.77 6.86 3.92
C GLU A 139 16.94 8.18 4.71
N ASP A 140 15.83 8.82 5.05
CA ASP A 140 15.81 10.03 5.89
C ASP A 140 15.61 9.62 7.36
N ASP A 141 16.73 9.57 8.08
CA ASP A 141 16.88 9.29 9.52
C ASP A 141 16.45 10.50 10.38
N SER A 142 15.18 10.92 10.29
CA SER A 142 14.66 11.98 11.16
C SER A 142 13.48 11.51 12.03
N GLU A 143 13.82 11.16 13.27
CA GLU A 143 12.88 11.12 14.39
C GLU A 143 12.25 12.51 14.59
N GLN A 144 10.99 12.71 14.21
CA GLN A 144 10.20 13.84 14.73
C GLN A 144 8.70 13.55 14.84
N ASN A 145 8.20 13.76 16.06
CA ASN A 145 6.82 13.74 16.56
C ASN A 145 5.67 13.84 15.53
N GLY A 146 4.87 12.78 15.44
CA GLY A 146 3.45 12.77 15.83
C GLY A 146 2.40 13.60 15.08
N GLY A 147 2.76 14.40 14.07
CA GLY A 147 1.80 15.15 13.26
C GLY A 147 2.33 15.36 11.85
N MET A 148 1.53 15.03 10.83
CA MET A 148 1.91 15.20 9.43
C MET A 148 1.40 16.57 8.96
N SER A 149 2.31 17.55 8.82
CA SER A 149 2.01 18.87 8.28
C SER A 149 1.90 18.78 6.75
N LEU A 150 0.86 19.37 6.16
CA LEU A 150 0.63 19.32 4.72
C LEU A 150 1.31 20.50 4.03
N VAL A 151 2.26 20.22 3.13
CA VAL A 151 2.92 21.27 2.34
C VAL A 151 2.11 21.53 1.06
N LYS A 152 1.55 22.73 0.93
CA LYS A 152 1.00 23.21 -0.35
C LYS A 152 2.14 23.65 -1.25
N HIS A 153 2.24 23.07 -2.44
CA HIS A 153 3.01 23.67 -3.52
C HIS A 153 2.13 24.73 -4.19
N ASP A 154 2.41 26.00 -3.87
CA ASP A 154 1.90 27.11 -4.67
C ASP A 154 2.60 27.05 -6.03
N ASP A 155 1.85 26.70 -7.08
CA ASP A 155 2.32 26.83 -8.46
C ASP A 155 2.56 28.32 -8.76
N GLU A 156 3.83 28.72 -8.84
CA GLU A 156 4.23 30.06 -9.26
C GLU A 156 3.96 30.25 -10.77
N ASN A 157 3.30 31.38 -11.08
CA ASN A 157 2.90 31.89 -12.40
C ASN A 157 3.98 31.88 -13.50
#